data_AF-A0A817CY55-F1
#
_entry.id   AF-A0A817CY55-F1
#
_cell.length_a   1.000
_cell.length_b   1.000
_cell.length_c   1.000
_cell.angle_alpha   90.00
_cell.angle_beta   90.00
_cell.angle_gamma   90.00
#
_symmetry.space_group_name_H-M   'P 1'
#
loop_
_entity.id
_entity.type
_entity.pdbx_description
1 polymer ?
#
loop_
_entity_poly.entity_id
_entity_poly.type
_entity_poly.pdbx_seq_one_letter_code
_entity_poly.pdbx_strand_id
1 'polypeptide(L)'
;MNKLFENIGVTHLYSTVYHPQTNGQIERFNATMDGKIAALCNERRTDWDEVLQFVTFNYNTSIHATTKQTPFEMMHGRQVTLPFDQ
;
A
#
# COMPACT_ATOMS: atom_id res chain seq x y z
N MET A 1 19.47 8.95 11.19
CA MET A 1 18.86 8.00 10.24
C MET A 1 19.76 6.79 10.00
N ASN A 2 21.03 6.96 9.62
CA ASN A 2 21.97 5.82 9.43
C ASN A 2 22.10 4.92 10.67
N LYS A 3 22.26 5.52 11.86
CA LYS A 3 22.31 4.76 13.13
C LYS A 3 21.02 4.01 13.47
N LEU A 4 19.86 4.46 12.97
CA LEU A 4 18.61 3.72 13.12
C LEU A 4 18.60 2.50 12.20
N PHE A 5 18.95 2.68 10.93
CA PHE A 5 19.01 1.61 9.94
C PHE A 5 20.02 0.52 10.31
N GLU A 6 21.19 0.90 10.82
CA GLU A 6 22.19 -0.03 11.37
C GLU A 6 21.62 -0.86 12.53
N ASN A 7 20.91 -0.23 13.47
CA ASN A 7 20.33 -0.92 14.63
C ASN A 7 19.24 -1.93 14.25
N ILE A 8 18.52 -1.71 13.15
CA ILE A 8 17.44 -2.60 12.68
C ILE A 8 17.87 -3.50 11.52
N GLY A 9 19.16 -3.48 11.12
CA GLY A 9 19.69 -4.28 10.03
C GLY A 9 19.14 -3.93 8.64
N VAL A 10 18.67 -2.70 8.43
CA VAL A 10 18.13 -2.24 7.15
C VAL A 10 19.22 -1.57 6.33
N THR A 11 19.37 -1.98 5.06
CA THR A 11 20.21 -1.27 4.09
C THR A 11 19.38 -0.21 3.36
N HIS A 12 19.72 1.07 3.54
CA HIS A 12 19.06 2.15 2.83
C HIS A 12 19.63 2.29 1.41
N LEU A 13 18.79 2.07 0.40
CA LEU A 13 19.15 2.20 -1.01
C LEU A 13 18.69 3.56 -1.54
N TYR A 14 19.57 4.26 -2.24
CA TYR A 14 19.25 5.55 -2.87
C TYR A 14 18.90 5.36 -4.34
N SER A 15 17.80 5.96 -4.79
CA SER A 15 17.52 6.13 -6.22
C SER A 15 18.37 7.27 -6.79
N THR A 16 18.95 7.09 -7.97
CA THR A 16 19.65 8.15 -8.68
C THR A 16 18.67 9.16 -9.29
N VAL A 17 19.09 10.44 -9.35
CA VAL A 17 18.31 11.48 -10.03
C VAL A 17 18.17 11.09 -11.52
N TYR A 18 16.98 11.28 -12.09
CA TYR A 18 16.63 10.89 -13.47
C TYR A 18 16.52 9.37 -13.77
N HIS A 19 16.34 8.52 -12.75
CA HIS A 19 15.97 7.10 -12.91
C HIS A 19 14.56 6.79 -12.36
N PRO A 20 13.48 7.31 -12.97
CA PRO A 20 12.11 7.09 -12.51
C PRO A 20 11.69 5.60 -12.55
N GLN A 21 12.37 4.77 -13.34
CA GLN A 21 12.09 3.32 -13.42
C GLN A 21 12.36 2.59 -12.10
N THR A 22 13.28 3.07 -11.27
CA THR A 22 13.60 2.46 -9.97
C THR A 22 12.44 2.59 -8.99
N ASN A 23 11.69 3.70 -9.05
CA ASN A 23 10.57 3.97 -8.14
C ASN A 23 9.19 3.84 -8.77
N GLY A 24 9.09 3.57 -10.08
CA GLY A 24 7.82 3.57 -10.80
C GLY A 24 6.78 2.57 -10.28
N GLN A 25 7.18 1.46 -9.63
CA GLN A 25 6.23 0.55 -8.99
C GLN A 25 5.59 1.20 -7.74
N ILE A 26 6.41 1.83 -6.90
CA ILE A 26 5.96 2.55 -5.71
C ILE A 26 5.12 3.76 -6.11
N GLU A 27 5.53 4.51 -7.15
CA GLU A 27 4.78 5.66 -7.65
C GLU A 27 3.38 5.27 -8.16
N ARG A 28 3.26 4.19 -8.95
CA ARG A 28 1.96 3.67 -9.40
C ARG A 28 1.10 3.17 -8.24
N PHE A 29 1.71 2.52 -7.27
CA PHE A 29 1.02 2.07 -6.06
C PHE A 29 0.47 3.27 -5.28
N ASN A 30 1.30 4.28 -5.02
CA ASN A 30 0.90 5.50 -4.31
C ASN A 30 -0.22 6.22 -5.05
N ALA A 31 -0.13 6.39 -6.38
CA ALA A 31 -1.20 7.00 -7.17
C ALA A 31 -2.53 6.24 -7.07
N THR A 32 -2.48 4.90 -6.99
CA THR A 32 -3.68 4.07 -6.80
C THR A 32 -4.28 4.28 -5.41
N MET A 33 -3.44 4.31 -4.36
CA MET A 33 -3.88 4.55 -2.99
C MET A 33 -4.45 5.96 -2.82
N ASP A 34 -3.76 6.98 -3.35
CA ASP A 34 -4.20 8.37 -3.33
C ASP A 34 -5.56 8.54 -4.02
N GLY A 35 -5.77 7.86 -5.16
CA GLY A 35 -7.05 7.86 -5.85
C GLY A 35 -8.18 7.25 -5.02
N LYS A 36 -7.92 6.13 -4.32
CA LYS A 36 -8.90 5.49 -3.43
C LYS A 36 -9.21 6.35 -2.20
N ILE A 37 -8.19 6.96 -1.59
CA ILE A 37 -8.33 7.87 -0.46
C ILE A 37 -9.16 9.07 -0.90
N ALA A 38 -8.79 9.73 -2.00
CA ALA A 38 -9.50 10.90 -2.53
C ALA A 38 -10.97 10.61 -2.88
N ALA A 39 -11.32 9.38 -3.24
CA ALA A 39 -12.68 8.97 -3.53
C ALA A 39 -13.55 8.78 -2.27
N LEU A 40 -12.94 8.55 -1.11
CA LEU A 40 -13.62 8.25 0.15
C LEU A 40 -13.52 9.39 1.18
N CYS A 41 -12.53 10.29 1.03
CA CYS A 41 -12.43 11.50 1.85
C CYS A 41 -13.60 12.44 1.59
N ASN A 42 -13.91 13.26 2.60
CA ASN A 42 -14.80 14.40 2.45
C ASN A 42 -14.25 15.44 1.44
N GLU A 43 -15.11 16.36 1.02
CA GLU A 43 -14.77 17.39 0.03
C GLU A 43 -13.56 18.24 0.43
N ARG A 44 -13.33 18.43 1.73
CA ARG A 44 -12.21 19.21 2.29
C ARG A 44 -10.95 18.37 2.50
N ARG A 45 -11.02 17.05 2.30
CA ARG A 45 -9.94 16.06 2.48
C ARG A 45 -9.30 16.07 3.86
N THR A 46 -10.07 16.40 4.90
CA THR A 46 -9.55 16.51 6.28
C THR A 46 -9.59 15.20 7.05
N ASP A 47 -10.28 14.18 6.53
CA ASP A 47 -10.55 12.88 7.13
C ASP A 47 -9.78 11.73 6.45
N TRP A 48 -8.70 12.07 5.75
CA TRP A 48 -7.92 11.10 4.98
C TRP A 48 -7.30 10.00 5.86
N ASP A 49 -6.95 10.32 7.09
CA ASP A 49 -6.37 9.41 8.08
C ASP A 49 -7.42 8.43 8.61
N GLU A 50 -8.66 8.88 8.80
CA GLU A 50 -9.79 8.02 9.17
C GLU A 50 -10.14 7.03 8.05
N VAL A 51 -10.03 7.47 6.79
CA VAL A 51 -10.31 6.68 5.58
C VAL A 51 -9.19 5.67 5.27
N LEU A 52 -7.95 5.98 5.67
CA LEU A 52 -6.76 5.20 5.31
C LEU A 52 -6.87 3.72 5.69
N GLN A 53 -7.41 3.41 6.87
CA GLN A 53 -7.59 2.03 7.33
C GLN A 53 -8.55 1.24 6.41
N PHE A 54 -9.63 1.87 5.94
CA PHE A 54 -10.61 1.23 5.06
C PHE A 54 -10.03 0.98 3.68
N VAL A 55 -9.29 1.95 3.13
CA VAL A 55 -8.61 1.81 1.84
C VAL A 55 -7.57 0.70 1.90
N THR A 56 -6.78 0.65 2.98
CA THR A 56 -5.73 -0.35 3.18
C THR A 56 -6.31 -1.75 3.31
N PHE A 57 -7.37 -1.90 4.10
CA PHE A 57 -8.11 -3.16 4.21
C PHE A 57 -8.64 -3.60 2.84
N ASN A 58 -9.36 -2.73 2.14
CA ASN A 58 -9.89 -3.02 0.82
C ASN A 58 -8.80 -3.43 -0.17
N TYR A 59 -7.66 -2.73 -0.19
CA TYR A 59 -6.54 -3.09 -1.06
C TYR A 59 -6.00 -4.48 -0.73
N ASN A 60 -5.79 -4.79 0.55
CA ASN A 60 -5.23 -6.07 0.99
C ASN A 60 -6.15 -7.26 0.73
N THR A 61 -7.47 -7.06 0.71
CA THR A 61 -8.46 -8.13 0.51
C THR A 61 -9.03 -8.20 -0.91
N SER A 62 -8.67 -7.27 -1.80
CA SER A 62 -9.13 -7.27 -3.19
C SER A 62 -8.17 -8.05 -4.08
N ILE A 63 -8.71 -8.80 -5.04
CA ILE A 63 -7.91 -9.53 -6.02
C ILE A 63 -7.16 -8.53 -6.90
N HIS A 64 -5.83 -8.65 -6.94
CA HIS A 64 -5.01 -7.79 -7.77
C HIS A 64 -5.01 -8.29 -9.22
N ALA A 65 -5.22 -7.39 -10.18
CA ALA A 65 -5.45 -7.76 -11.58
C ALA A 65 -4.29 -8.54 -12.22
N THR A 66 -3.05 -8.24 -11.82
CA THR A 66 -1.83 -8.87 -12.34
C THR A 66 -1.56 -10.24 -11.73
N THR A 67 -1.64 -10.37 -10.40
CA THR A 67 -1.27 -11.61 -9.68
C THR A 67 -2.44 -12.58 -9.56
N LYS A 68 -3.68 -12.11 -9.80
CA LYS A 68 -4.93 -12.87 -9.60
C LYS A 68 -5.13 -13.37 -8.17
N GLN A 69 -4.40 -12.78 -7.21
CA GLN A 69 -4.46 -13.10 -5.79
C GLN A 69 -4.62 -11.80 -4.99
N THR A 70 -5.12 -11.92 -3.77
CA THR A 70 -5.15 -10.80 -2.83
C THR A 70 -3.75 -10.55 -2.24
N PRO A 71 -3.35 -9.30 -1.95
CA PRO A 71 -2.11 -9.03 -1.23
C PRO A 71 -2.03 -9.74 0.13
N PHE A 72 -3.16 -9.90 0.82
CA PHE A 72 -3.25 -10.66 2.07
C PHE A 72 -2.85 -12.13 1.87
N GLU A 73 -3.38 -12.80 0.85
CA GLU A 73 -3.02 -14.19 0.53
C GLU A 73 -1.53 -14.32 0.20
N MET A 74 -0.98 -13.40 -0.58
CA MET A 74 0.44 -13.43 -0.94
C MET A 74 1.35 -13.24 0.29
N MET A 75 0.93 -12.44 1.27
CA MET A 75 1.70 -12.16 2.47
C MET A 75 1.57 -13.24 3.55
N HIS A 76 0.37 -13.83 3.71
CA HIS A 76 0.07 -14.75 4.81
C HIS A 76 -0.10 -16.21 4.38
N GLY A 77 -0.14 -16.51 3.09
CA GLY A 77 -0.30 -17.87 2.56
C GLY A 77 -1.68 -18.49 2.80
N ARG A 78 -2.69 -17.69 3.17
CA ARG A 78 -4.07 -18.15 3.38
C ARG A 78 -5.08 -17.14 2.85
N GLN A 79 -6.26 -17.63 2.48
CA GLN A 79 -7.37 -16.77 2.06
C GLN A 79 -7.81 -15.86 3.19
N VAL A 80 -8.21 -14.64 2.85
CA VAL A 80 -8.87 -13.76 3.80
C VAL A 80 -10.24 -14.33 4.13
N THR A 81 -10.60 -14.35 5.40
CA THR A 81 -11.97 -14.61 5.85
C THR A 81 -12.55 -13.27 6.30
N LEU A 82 -13.55 -12.78 5.58
CA LEU A 82 -14.20 -11.52 5.93
C LEU A 82 -15.29 -11.79 6.99
N PRO A 83 -15.62 -10.81 7.85
CA PRO A 83 -16.72 -10.94 8.80
C PRO A 83 -18.07 -11.26 8.14
N PHE A 84 -18.22 -10.97 6.85
CA PHE A 84 -19.42 -11.24 6.06
C PHE A 84 -19.46 -12.66 5.47
N ASP A 85 -18.36 -13.42 5.56
CA ASP A 85 -18.28 -14.81 5.09
C ASP A 85 -18.73 -15.82 6.18
N GLN A 86 -19.14 -15.33 7.37
CA GLN A 86 -19.60 -16.14 8.51
C GLN A 86 -21.11 -16.34 8.54
#